data_AF-A0A1M6PYQ7-F1
#
_entry.id   AF-A0A1M6PYQ7-F1
#
_cell.length_a   1.000
_cell.length_b   1.000
_cell.length_c   1.000
_cell.angle_alpha   90.00
_cell.angle_beta   90.00
_cell.angle_gamma   90.00
#
_symmetry.space_group_name_H-M   'P 1'
#
loop_
_entity.id
_entity.type
_entity.pdbx_description
1 polymer ?
#
loop_
_entity_poly.entity_id
_entity_poly.type
_entity_poly.pdbx_seq_one_letter_code
_entity_poly.pdbx_strand_id
1 'polypeptide(L)' 'MPNLIDHLIENRALRNRFIDLMYPFTLIGATLASISMLLARYYR' A
#
# COMPACT_ATOMS: atom_id res chain seq x y z
N MET A 1 -22.50 -12.70 -2.59
CA MET A 1 -21.17 -12.99 -3.16
C MET A 1 -20.20 -13.03 -2.01
N PRO A 2 -19.42 -14.10 -1.81
CA PRO A 2 -18.33 -14.06 -0.83
C PRO A 2 -17.32 -13.01 -1.31
N ASN A 3 -17.11 -11.96 -0.52
CA ASN A 3 -16.16 -10.92 -0.92
C ASN A 3 -14.73 -11.46 -0.80
N LEU A 4 -13.89 -11.08 -1.76
CA LEU A 4 -12.45 -11.36 -1.72
C LEU A 4 -11.83 -10.86 -0.39
N ILE A 5 -12.38 -9.76 0.12
CA ILE A 5 -12.00 -9.14 1.39
C ILE A 5 -12.34 -10.06 2.58
N ASP A 6 -13.52 -10.69 2.60
CA ASP A 6 -13.90 -11.60 3.68
C ASP A 6 -12.99 -12.84 3.72
N HIS A 7 -12.61 -13.37 2.55
CA HIS A 7 -11.68 -14.50 2.45
C HIS A 7 -10.25 -14.12 2.89
N LEU A 8 -9.83 -12.88 2.61
CA LEU A 8 -8.56 -12.31 3.10
C LEU A 8 -8.56 -12.12 4.63
N ILE A 9 -9.71 -11.75 5.22
CA ILE A 9 -9.85 -11.54 6.66
C ILE A 9 -9.87 -12.87 7.42
N GLU A 10 -10.60 -13.87 6.93
CA GLU A 10 -10.68 -15.19 7.56
C GLU A 10 -9.35 -15.95 7.49
N ASN A 11 -8.61 -15.82 6.39
CA ASN A 11 -7.38 -16.58 6.19
C ASN A 11 -6.13 -15.75 6.48
N ARG A 12 -5.59 -15.88 7.71
CA ARG A 12 -4.38 -15.16 8.17
C ARG A 12 -3.16 -15.36 7.25
N ALA A 13 -3.02 -16.54 6.63
CA ALA A 13 -1.90 -16.81 5.74
C ALA A 13 -2.00 -16.01 4.42
N LEU A 14 -3.21 -15.89 3.86
CA LEU A 14 -3.47 -15.04 2.69
C LEU A 14 -3.27 -13.57 3.02
N ARG A 15 -3.75 -13.13 4.19
CA ARG A 15 -3.54 -11.75 4.67
C ARG A 15 -2.07 -11.39 4.74
N ASN A 16 -1.23 -12.24 5.34
CA ASN A 16 0.20 -11.95 5.48
C ASN A 16 0.90 -11.88 4.12
N ARG A 17 0.59 -12.79 3.19
CA ARG A 17 1.12 -12.73 1.81
C ARG A 17 0.66 -11.49 1.06
N PHE A 18 -0.57 -11.05 1.28
CA PHE A 18 -1.10 -9.83 0.69
C PHE A 18 -0.41 -8.58 1.26
N ILE A 19 -0.15 -8.54 2.57
CA ILE A 19 0.61 -7.47 3.21
C ILE A 19 2.05 -7.43 2.69
N ASP A 20 2.73 -8.58 2.60
CA ASP A 20 4.08 -8.68 2.06
C ASP A 20 4.15 -8.19 0.60
N LEU A 21 3.12 -8.51 -0.20
CA LEU A 21 2.99 -8.01 -1.57
C LEU A 21 2.78 -6.49 -1.61
N MET A 22 2.00 -5.93 -0.68
CA MET A 22 1.68 -4.50 -0.63
C MET A 22 2.82 -3.64 -0.06
N TYR A 23 3.71 -4.21 0.75
CA TYR A 23 4.81 -3.53 1.41
C TYR A 23 5.76 -2.76 0.48
N PRO A 24 6.23 -3.30 -0.67
CA PRO A 24 7.05 -2.52 -1.59
C PRO A 24 6.28 -1.36 -2.24
N PHE A 25 4.98 -1.53 -2.52
CA PHE A 25 4.17 -0.49 -3.14
C PHE A 25 3.90 0.67 -2.18
N THR A 26 3.67 0.40 -0.90
CA THR A 26 3.52 1.46 0.11
C THR A 26 4.81 2.26 0.27
N LEU A 27 5.97 1.60 0.20
CA LEU A 27 7.28 2.26 0.30
C LEU A 27 7.58 3.14 -0.92
N ILE A 28 7.28 2.66 -2.12
CA ILE A 28 7.38 3.44 -3.37
C ILE A 28 6.37 4.60 -3.37
N GLY A 29 5.13 4.35 -2.96
CA GLY A 29 4.09 5.38 -2.87
C GLY A 29 4.45 6.49 -1.87
N ALA A 30 4.97 6.13 -0.70
CA ALA A 30 5.40 7.08 0.32
C ALA A 30 6.58 7.96 -0.14
N THR A 31 7.56 7.36 -0.83
CA THR A 31 8.71 8.11 -1.36
C THR A 31 8.29 9.06 -2.48
N LEU A 32 7.43 8.63 -3.41
CA LEU A 32 6.86 9.50 -4.44
C LEU A 32 6.02 10.65 -3.85
N ALA A 33 5.19 10.36 -2.85
CA ALA A 33 4.42 11.39 -2.13
C ALA A 33 5.34 12.40 -1.44
N SER A 34 6.42 11.95 -0.81
CA SER A 34 7.41 12.83 -0.18
C SER A 34 8.13 13.72 -1.21
N ILE A 35 8.59 13.15 -2.32
CA ILE A 35 9.27 13.90 -3.38
C ILE A 35 8.33 14.92 -4.00
N SER A 36 7.11 14.53 -4.35
CA SER A 36 6.11 15.45 -4.92
C SER A 36 5.73 16.57 -3.97
N MET A 37 5.63 16.31 -2.66
CA MET A 37 5.39 17.35 -1.65
C MET A 37 6.56 18.33 -1.55
N LEU A 38 7.80 17.84 -1.57
CA LEU A 38 9.00 18.68 -1.60
C LEU A 38 9.05 19.53 -2.88
N LEU A 39 8.80 18.89 -4.02
CA LEU A 39 8.77 19.56 -5.33
C LEU A 39 7.71 20.67 -5.36
N ALA A 40 6.51 20.37 -4.87
CA ALA A 40 5.42 21.34 -4.76
C ALA A 40 5.76 22.52 -3.82
N ARG A 41 6.68 22.33 -2.87
CA ARG A 41 7.17 23.41 -2.00
C ARG A 41 8.27 24.23 -2.67
N TYR A 42 9.10 23.62 -3.51
CA TYR A 42 10.14 24.33 -4.27
C TYR A 42 9.59 25.18 -5.42
N TYR A 43 8.47 24.77 -6.03
CA TYR A 43 7.83 25.52 -7.12
C TYR A 43 6.78 26.54 -6.66
N ARG A 44 6.57 26.68 -5.35
CA ARG A 44 5.66 27.67 -4.76
C ARG A 44 6.45 28.84 -4.19
#